data_AF-A0A1L3ZB81-F1
#
_entry.id   AF-A0A1L3ZB81-F1
#
_cell.length_a   1.000
_cell.length_b   1.000
_cell.length_c   1.000
_cell.angle_alpha   90.00
_cell.angle_beta   90.00
_cell.angle_gamma   90.00
#
_symmetry.space_group_name_H-M   'P 1'
#
loop_
_entity.id
_entity.type
_entity.pdbx_description
1 polymer ?
#
loop_
_entity_poly.entity_id
_entity_poly.type
_entity_poly.pdbx_seq_one_letter_code
_entity_poly.pdbx_strand_id
1 'polypeptide(L)'
;MANRREFTKPVYAQIVKRAMHPKLGLCCEGCGLVLGKKPYHVDHTIADALQIDKSRKLTAADGKLLGVECCHKPKSVVDVGVIAKAKRVEANYHGFSAPKQKIKSAGFPVSEKSAARQTKIPLAPRPLYRPQEETQ
;
A
#
# COMPACT_ATOMS: atom_id res chain seq x y z
N MET A 1 16.45 -0.70 10.91
CA MET A 1 15.31 -1.52 10.46
C MET A 1 14.60 -2.02 11.70
N ALA A 2 13.30 -1.79 11.87
CA ALA A 2 12.60 -2.38 13.00
C ALA A 2 12.72 -3.90 12.87
N ASN A 3 13.38 -4.55 13.83
CA ASN A 3 13.61 -6.00 13.79
C ASN A 3 12.27 -6.71 13.67
N ARG A 4 12.05 -7.38 12.53
CA ARG A 4 10.93 -8.30 12.32
C ARG A 4 11.05 -9.40 13.36
N ARG A 5 9.99 -9.68 14.10
CA ARG A 5 9.99 -10.80 15.05
C ARG A 5 10.21 -12.11 14.29
N GLU A 6 11.11 -12.94 14.77
CA GLU A 6 11.36 -14.25 14.18
C GLU A 6 10.52 -15.31 14.89
N PHE A 7 10.00 -16.27 14.13
CA PHE A 7 9.34 -17.43 14.73
C PHE A 7 10.36 -18.27 15.48
N THR A 8 9.99 -18.73 16.68
CA THR A 8 10.83 -19.67 17.42
C THR A 8 10.92 -20.99 16.64
N LYS A 9 12.05 -21.71 16.76
CA LYS A 9 12.26 -23.03 16.15
C LYS A 9 11.07 -24.01 16.34
N PRO A 10 10.44 -24.15 17.52
CA PRO A 10 9.29 -25.04 17.68
C PRO A 10 8.07 -24.59 16.88
N VAL A 11 7.79 -23.28 16.81
CA VAL A 11 6.67 -22.74 16.01
C VAL A 11 6.94 -22.93 14.52
N TYR A 12 8.19 -22.72 14.09
CA TYR A 12 8.60 -23.00 12.72
C TYR A 12 8.35 -24.45 12.33
N ALA A 13 8.75 -25.41 13.18
CA ALA A 13 8.52 -26.83 12.93
C ALA A 13 7.02 -27.18 12.89
N GLN A 14 6.19 -26.56 13.73
CA GLN A 14 4.73 -26.74 13.70
C GLN A 14 4.13 -26.26 12.39
N ILE A 15 4.56 -25.10 11.88
CA ILE A 15 4.09 -24.56 10.60
C ILE A 15 4.50 -25.46 9.43
N VAL A 16 5.75 -25.93 9.40
CA VAL A 16 6.23 -26.86 8.37
C VAL A 16 5.43 -28.17 8.40
N LYS A 17 5.18 -28.73 9.59
CA LYS A 17 4.35 -29.94 9.74
C LYS A 17 2.92 -29.73 9.26
N ARG A 18 2.32 -28.56 9.51
CA ARG A 18 0.99 -28.19 9.00
C ARG A 18 0.95 -28.11 7.48
N ALA A 19 2.01 -27.58 6.87
CA ALA A 19 2.13 -27.42 5.43
C ALA A 19 2.54 -28.71 4.69
N MET A 20 2.87 -29.79 5.40
CA MET A 20 3.17 -31.09 4.80
C MET A 20 1.87 -31.84 4.48
N HIS A 21 1.63 -32.08 3.20
CA HIS A 21 0.52 -32.90 2.73
C HIS A 21 0.94 -34.38 2.69
N PRO A 22 0.11 -35.33 3.16
CA PRO A 22 0.47 -36.74 3.28
C PRO A 22 0.85 -37.44 1.97
N LYS A 23 0.37 -36.94 0.82
CA LYS A 23 0.64 -37.53 -0.51
C LYS A 23 1.60 -36.73 -1.40
N LEU A 24 1.72 -35.43 -1.16
CA LEU A 24 2.33 -34.48 -2.11
C LEU A 24 3.58 -33.79 -1.55
N GLY A 25 3.88 -33.99 -0.26
CA GLY A 25 5.01 -33.34 0.40
C GLY A 25 4.71 -31.90 0.80
N LEU A 26 5.76 -31.05 0.85
CA LEU A 26 5.65 -29.68 1.34
C LEU A 26 4.90 -28.79 0.33
N CYS A 27 3.78 -28.21 0.76
CA CYS A 27 2.92 -27.38 -0.08
C CYS A 27 2.92 -25.92 0.41
N CYS A 28 2.82 -24.97 -0.53
CA CYS A 28 2.61 -23.56 -0.21
C CYS A 28 1.18 -23.34 0.31
N GLU A 29 1.02 -22.70 1.46
CA GLU A 29 -0.33 -22.44 2.03
C GLU A 29 -1.06 -21.28 1.34
N GLY A 30 -0.36 -20.48 0.52
CA GLY A 30 -0.97 -19.39 -0.25
C GLY A 30 -1.64 -19.86 -1.55
N CYS A 31 -1.00 -20.79 -2.28
CA CYS A 31 -1.45 -21.21 -3.61
C CYS A 31 -1.57 -22.74 -3.78
N GLY A 32 -1.24 -23.54 -2.77
CA GLY A 32 -1.29 -25.00 -2.82
C GLY A 32 -0.17 -25.66 -3.64
N LEU A 33 0.76 -24.89 -4.18
CA LEU A 33 1.82 -25.41 -5.05
C LEU A 33 2.82 -26.26 -4.25
N VAL A 34 3.13 -27.46 -4.76
CA VAL A 34 4.11 -28.37 -4.16
C VAL A 34 5.50 -27.78 -4.33
N LEU A 35 6.15 -27.45 -3.22
CA LEU A 35 7.46 -26.80 -3.21
C LEU A 35 8.59 -27.81 -3.43
N GLY A 36 8.46 -29.05 -2.97
CA GLY A 36 9.49 -30.08 -3.14
C GLY A 36 10.85 -29.59 -2.58
N LYS A 37 11.81 -29.30 -3.48
CA LYS A 37 13.14 -28.73 -3.15
C LYS A 37 13.25 -27.20 -3.31
N LYS A 38 12.18 -26.52 -3.72
CA LYS A 38 12.18 -25.07 -3.96
C LYS A 38 12.33 -24.31 -2.62
N PRO A 39 13.04 -23.17 -2.62
CA PRO A 39 13.20 -22.37 -1.42
C PRO A 39 11.85 -21.85 -0.93
N TYR A 40 11.66 -21.86 0.38
CA TYR A 40 10.45 -21.41 1.05
C TYR A 40 10.80 -20.55 2.26
N HIS A 41 9.87 -19.67 2.62
CA HIS A 41 9.97 -18.81 3.80
C HIS A 41 8.71 -18.93 4.64
N VAL A 42 8.88 -18.80 5.96
CA VAL A 42 7.77 -18.68 6.89
C VAL A 42 7.50 -17.20 7.11
N ASP A 43 6.32 -16.78 6.66
CA ASP A 43 5.89 -15.39 6.69
C ASP A 43 4.77 -15.15 7.68
N HIS A 44 4.71 -13.94 8.23
CA HIS A 44 3.62 -13.53 9.11
C HIS A 44 2.36 -13.30 8.29
N THR A 45 1.21 -13.78 8.75
CA THR A 45 -0.09 -13.54 8.10
C THR A 45 -0.41 -12.05 8.03
N ILE A 46 -0.21 -11.35 9.13
CA ILE A 46 -0.27 -9.89 9.22
C ILE A 46 1.17 -9.40 9.32
N ALA A 47 1.56 -8.44 8.47
CA ALA A 47 2.92 -7.90 8.51
C ALA A 47 3.23 -7.33 9.90
N ASP A 48 4.34 -7.78 10.51
CA ASP A 48 4.73 -7.40 11.88
C ASP A 48 4.87 -5.89 12.08
N ALA A 49 5.18 -5.15 11.01
CA ALA A 49 5.27 -3.70 11.02
C ALA A 49 3.91 -2.99 11.21
N LEU A 50 2.79 -3.68 10.97
CA LEU A 50 1.44 -3.16 11.21
C LEU A 50 0.91 -3.54 12.60
N GLN A 51 1.57 -4.46 13.31
CA GLN A 51 1.06 -4.95 14.58
C GLN A 51 1.51 -4.05 15.73
N ILE A 52 0.53 -3.43 16.39
CA ILE A 52 0.71 -2.49 17.51
C ILE A 52 1.16 -3.26 18.76
N ASP A 53 0.47 -4.36 19.10
CA ASP A 53 0.77 -5.16 20.28
C ASP A 53 1.85 -6.22 19.99
N LYS A 54 3.07 -5.91 20.41
CA LYS A 54 4.24 -6.79 20.22
C LYS A 54 4.53 -7.74 21.39
N SER A 55 3.76 -7.64 22.46
CA SER A 55 3.93 -8.41 23.71
C SER A 55 3.48 -9.87 23.61
N ARG A 56 2.58 -10.20 22.67
CA ARG A 56 2.10 -11.57 22.48
C ARG A 56 3.15 -12.45 21.80
N LYS A 57 3.33 -13.67 22.32
CA LYS A 57 4.18 -14.71 21.68
C LYS A 57 3.56 -15.13 20.34
N LEU A 58 4.40 -15.22 19.31
CA LEU A 58 3.97 -15.69 17.99
C LEU A 58 3.56 -17.16 18.06
N THR A 59 2.40 -17.46 17.49
CA THR A 59 1.87 -18.83 17.41
C THR A 59 1.94 -19.35 15.99
N ALA A 60 1.75 -20.66 15.80
CA ALA A 60 1.73 -21.27 14.46
C ALA A 60 0.58 -20.74 13.58
N ALA A 61 -0.49 -20.18 14.17
CA ALA A 61 -1.58 -19.56 13.43
C ALA A 61 -1.17 -18.22 12.78
N ASP A 62 -0.21 -17.51 13.38
CA ASP A 62 0.24 -16.20 12.94
C ASP A 62 1.23 -16.29 11.76
N GLY A 63 1.74 -17.49 11.46
CA GLY A 63 2.67 -17.75 10.37
C GLY A 63 2.06 -18.61 9.27
N LYS A 64 2.53 -18.40 8.03
CA LYS A 64 2.21 -19.21 6.86
C LYS A 64 3.48 -19.61 6.12
N LEU A 65 3.49 -20.81 5.56
CA LEU A 65 4.59 -21.27 4.72
C LEU A 65 4.33 -20.85 3.27
N LEU A 66 5.17 -19.97 2.75
CA LEU A 66 5.06 -19.45 1.39
C LEU A 66 6.31 -19.79 0.57
N GLY A 67 6.11 -20.22 -0.67
CA GLY A 67 7.21 -20.33 -1.62
C GLY A 67 7.75 -18.96 -2.00
N VAL A 68 9.08 -18.86 -2.12
CA VAL A 68 9.77 -17.59 -2.42
C VAL A 68 9.26 -16.97 -3.72
N GLU A 69 9.18 -17.77 -4.78
CA GLU A 69 8.81 -17.32 -6.12
C GLU A 69 7.30 -17.13 -6.30
N CYS A 70 6.45 -17.91 -5.62
CA CYS A 70 5.01 -17.92 -5.89
C CYS A 70 4.23 -16.89 -5.07
N CYS A 71 4.41 -16.88 -3.75
CA CYS A 71 3.53 -16.12 -2.86
C CYS A 71 4.28 -15.12 -1.98
N HIS A 72 5.56 -15.36 -1.67
CA HIS A 72 6.36 -14.47 -0.83
C HIS A 72 6.66 -13.14 -1.53
N LYS A 73 7.22 -13.17 -2.75
CA LYS A 73 7.54 -11.95 -3.53
C LYS A 73 6.34 -11.03 -3.73
N PRO A 74 5.20 -11.47 -4.29
CA PRO A 74 4.08 -10.57 -4.53
C PRO A 74 3.48 -10.03 -3.23
N LYS A 75 3.42 -10.86 -2.17
CA LYS A 75 2.96 -10.44 -0.86
C LYS A 75 3.86 -9.35 -0.26
N SER A 76 5.18 -9.53 -0.31
CA SER A 76 6.14 -8.56 0.24
C SER A 76 5.98 -7.18 -0.40
N VAL A 77 5.76 -7.10 -1.72
CA VAL A 77 5.52 -5.83 -2.41
C VAL A 77 4.26 -5.14 -1.92
N VAL A 78 3.16 -5.90 -1.76
CA VAL A 78 1.89 -5.36 -1.25
C VAL A 78 2.04 -4.89 0.20
N ASP A 79 2.64 -5.72 1.06
CA ASP A 79 2.86 -5.42 2.47
C ASP A 79 3.71 -4.15 2.64
N VAL A 80 4.79 -3.98 1.88
CA VAL A 80 5.62 -2.77 1.89
C VAL A 80 4.79 -1.53 1.54
N GLY A 81 3.90 -1.63 0.54
CA GLY A 81 2.99 -0.56 0.16
C GLY A 81 2.02 -0.18 1.28
N VAL A 82 1.41 -1.19 1.92
CA VAL A 82 0.47 -0.98 3.04
C VAL A 82 1.18 -0.38 4.25
N ILE A 83 2.37 -0.88 4.61
CA ILE A 83 3.19 -0.35 5.72
C ILE A 83 3.56 1.12 5.46
N ALA A 84 3.98 1.46 4.24
CA ALA A 84 4.31 2.83 3.88
C ALA A 84 3.08 3.75 3.99
N LYS A 85 1.90 3.27 3.59
CA LYS A 85 0.64 4.02 3.73
C LYS A 85 0.28 4.23 5.21
N ALA A 86 0.34 3.19 6.03
CA ALA A 86 0.05 3.28 7.46
C ALA A 86 0.95 4.32 8.15
N LYS A 87 2.27 4.26 7.91
CA LYS A 87 3.22 5.25 8.43
C LYS A 87 2.93 6.67 7.97
N ARG A 88 2.49 6.87 6.73
CA ARG A 88 2.09 8.22 6.23
C ARG A 88 0.85 8.73 6.94
N VAL A 89 -0.14 7.86 7.18
CA VAL A 89 -1.36 8.23 7.91
C VAL A 89 -1.02 8.58 9.35
N GLU A 90 -0.21 7.76 10.04
CA GLU A 90 0.30 8.05 11.38
C GLU A 90 1.08 9.36 11.43
N ALA A 91 2.00 9.60 10.48
CA ALA A 91 2.78 10.83 10.41
C ALA A 91 1.90 12.08 10.19
N ASN A 92 0.83 11.96 9.39
CA ASN A 92 -0.13 13.05 9.19
C ASN A 92 -0.97 13.28 10.44
N TYR A 93 -1.43 12.22 11.11
CA TYR A 93 -2.24 12.31 12.33
C TYR A 93 -1.47 12.95 13.48
N HIS A 94 -0.21 12.56 13.67
CA HIS A 94 0.67 13.11 14.71
C HIS A 94 1.33 14.45 14.33
N GLY A 95 1.09 14.97 13.12
CA GLY A 95 1.66 16.25 12.68
C GLY A 95 3.16 16.22 12.36
N PHE A 96 3.77 15.04 12.23
CA PHE A 96 5.18 14.90 11.81
C PHE A 96 5.38 15.29 10.33
N SER A 97 4.33 15.21 9.54
CA SER A 97 4.37 15.54 8.10
C SER A 97 4.26 17.06 7.90
N ALA A 98 5.33 17.70 7.44
CA ALA A 98 5.29 19.11 7.11
C ALA A 98 4.32 19.38 5.93
N PRO A 99 3.54 20.47 5.97
CA PRO A 99 2.68 20.83 4.86
C PRO A 99 3.51 21.07 3.59
N LYS A 100 2.94 20.71 2.44
CA LYS A 100 3.61 20.83 1.12
C LYS A 100 4.04 22.28 0.91
N GLN A 101 5.35 22.52 1.03
CA GLN A 101 5.91 23.84 0.77
C GLN A 101 5.86 24.13 -0.73
N LYS A 102 5.54 25.38 -1.09
CA LYS A 102 5.69 25.83 -2.47
C LYS A 102 7.17 25.79 -2.82
N ILE A 103 7.50 25.17 -3.95
CA ILE A 103 8.86 25.15 -4.47
C ILE A 103 9.26 26.61 -4.71
N LYS A 104 10.28 27.09 -3.98
CA LYS A 104 10.89 28.40 -4.21
C LYS A 104 11.85 28.29 -5.38
N SER A 105 11.32 28.06 -6.58
CA SER A 105 12.11 28.11 -7.82
C SER A 105 11.98 29.49 -8.44
N ALA A 106 13.06 30.01 -9.02
CA ALA A 106 12.95 31.02 -10.06
C ALA A 106 12.06 30.40 -11.15
N GLY A 107 10.86 30.94 -11.36
CA GLY A 107 9.93 30.41 -12.35
C GLY A 107 10.59 30.32 -13.74
N PHE A 108 9.97 29.57 -14.65
CA PHE A 108 10.43 29.58 -16.04
C PHE A 108 10.24 30.97 -16.64
N PRO A 109 11.14 31.41 -17.55
CA PRO A 109 10.96 32.68 -18.24
C PRO A 109 9.62 32.67 -18.99
N VAL A 110 8.84 33.73 -18.79
CA VAL A 110 7.55 33.92 -19.47
C VAL A 110 7.84 34.10 -20.95
N SER A 111 7.24 33.28 -21.82
CA SER A 111 7.40 33.43 -23.26
C SER A 111 6.72 34.71 -23.75
N GLU A 112 7.26 35.34 -24.80
CA GLU A 112 6.68 36.55 -25.41
C GLU A 112 5.20 36.36 -25.78
N LYS A 113 4.84 35.18 -26.30
CA LYS A 113 3.47 34.80 -26.64
C LYS A 113 2.53 34.80 -25.43
N SER A 114 3.03 34.37 -24.27
CA SER A 114 2.25 34.39 -23.03
C SER A 114 2.13 35.80 -22.43
N ALA A 115 3.17 36.64 -22.59
CA ALA A 115 3.14 38.05 -22.16
C ALA A 115 2.16 38.88 -23.02
N ALA A 116 2.07 38.59 -24.32
CA ALA A 116 1.16 39.26 -25.25
C ALA A 116 -0.29 38.74 -25.19
N ARG A 117 -0.60 37.77 -24.33
CA ARG A 117 -1.93 37.17 -24.26
C ARG A 117 -2.92 38.13 -23.59
N GLN A 118 -3.79 38.73 -24.39
CA GLN A 118 -4.90 39.53 -23.89
C GLN A 118 -5.91 38.66 -23.12
N THR A 119 -6.40 39.16 -21.99
CA THR A 119 -7.47 38.53 -21.22
C THR A 119 -8.74 38.57 -22.06
N LYS A 120 -9.35 37.40 -22.30
CA LYS A 120 -10.62 37.32 -23.01
C LYS A 120 -11.68 38.03 -22.17
N ILE A 121 -12.32 39.05 -22.72
CA ILE A 121 -13.50 39.67 -22.11
C ILE A 121 -14.59 38.59 -22.07
N PRO A 122 -15.18 38.30 -20.89
CA PRO A 122 -16.25 37.32 -20.81
C PRO A 122 -17.44 37.82 -21.63
N LEU A 123 -17.98 36.94 -22.49
CA LEU A 123 -19.21 37.23 -23.22
C LEU A 123 -20.36 37.42 -22.24
N ALA A 124 -21.30 38.30 -22.59
CA ALA A 124 -22.51 38.49 -21.80
C ALA A 124 -23.27 37.15 -21.65
N PRO A 125 -23.79 36.85 -20.45
CA PRO A 125 -24.54 35.63 -20.22
C PRO A 125 -25.78 35.63 -21.11
N ARG A 126 -26.01 34.50 -21.78
CA ARG A 126 -27.12 34.34 -22.70
C ARG A 126 -28.40 34.11 -21.89
N PRO A 127 -29.46 34.93 -22.05
CA PRO A 127 -30.69 34.75 -21.30
C PRO A 127 -31.35 33.42 -21.70
N LEU A 128 -31.67 32.59 -20.70
CA LEU A 128 -32.28 31.26 -20.89
C LEU A 128 -33.80 31.32 -21.13
N TYR A 129 -34.45 32.44 -20.79
CA TYR A 129 -35.89 32.63 -20.88
C TYR A 129 -36.23 33.96 -21.54
N ARG A 130 -37.36 34.00 -22.25
CA ARG A 130 -37.95 35.21 -22.83
C ARG A 130 -38.92 35.80 -21.79
N PRO A 131 -38.94 37.12 -21.54
CA PRO A 131 -39.94 37.72 -20.66
C PRO A 131 -41.35 37.44 -21.22
N GLN A 132 -42.27 37.02 -20.35
CA GLN A 132 -43.68 36.86 -20.70
C GLN A 132 -44.30 38.25 -20.85
N GLU A 133 -44.92 38.53 -21.99
CA GLU A 133 -45.73 39.72 -22.19
C GLU A 133 -47.06 39.51 -21.45
N GLU A 134 -47.24 40.19 -20.32
CA GLU A 134 -48.52 40.28 -19.63
C GLU A 134 -49.50 41.04 -20.52
N THR A 135 -50.40 40.29 -21.15
CA THR A 135 -51.54 40.85 -21.89
C THR A 135 -52.64 41.14 -20.88
N GLN A 136 -52.97 42.43 -20.74
CA GLN A 136 -54.10 42.95 -19.94
C GLN A 136 -55.44 42.66 -20.60
#